data_AF-A0A957SAG4-F1
#
_entry.id   AF-A0A957SAG4-F1
#
_cell.length_a   1.000
_cell.length_b   1.000
_cell.length_c   1.000
_cell.angle_alpha   90.00
_cell.angle_beta   90.00
_cell.angle_gamma   90.00
#
_symmetry.space_group_name_H-M   'P 1'
#
loop_
_entity.id
_entity.type
_entity.pdbx_description
1 polymer ?
#
loop_
_entity_poly.entity_id
_entity_poly.type
_entity_poly.pdbx_seq_one_letter_code
_entity_poly.pdbx_strand_id
1 'polypeptide(L)' 'FSDRDGVAKYDIEEIGGERRGGYTWYGTWGATVLNDYAKWPFRDKQ' A
#
# COMPACT_ATOMS: atom_id res chain seq x y z
N PHE A 1 9.68 -3.80 1.35
CA PHE A 1 9.61 -4.82 0.28
C PHE A 1 10.25 -6.11 0.76
N SER A 2 10.06 -7.21 0.05
CA SER A 2 10.74 -8.48 0.35
C SER A 2 10.86 -9.31 -0.93
N ASP A 3 11.93 -10.09 -1.04
CA ASP A 3 12.07 -11.09 -2.10
C ASP A 3 11.71 -12.48 -1.54
N ARG A 4 12.01 -13.54 -2.30
CA ARG A 4 11.81 -14.95 -1.94
C ARG A 4 12.59 -15.39 -0.71
N ASP A 5 13.63 -14.64 -0.35
CA ASP A 5 14.44 -14.87 0.85
C ASP A 5 13.74 -14.42 2.14
N GLY A 6 12.63 -13.67 2.03
CA GLY A 6 11.89 -13.17 3.19
C GLY A 6 12.59 -12.04 3.94
N VAL A 7 13.69 -11.50 3.42
CA VAL A 7 14.44 -10.42 4.06
C VAL A 7 13.78 -9.09 3.75
N ALA A 8 13.48 -8.31 4.79
CA ALA A 8 12.92 -6.97 4.63
C ALA A 8 13.91 -6.04 3.90
N LYS A 9 13.41 -5.35 2.87
CA LYS A 9 14.10 -4.33 2.08
C LYS A 9 13.35 -3.01 2.15
N TYR A 10 14.05 -1.89 1.97
CA TYR A 10 13.48 -0.55 2.12
C TYR A 10 13.36 0.20 0.79
N ASP A 11 13.97 -0.31 -0.27
CA ASP A 11 13.81 0.18 -1.63
C ASP A 11 13.32 -0.96 -2.55
N ILE A 12 12.43 -0.64 -3.48
CA ILE A 12 11.86 -1.58 -4.44
C ILE A 12 12.89 -2.04 -5.48
N GLU A 13 13.95 -1.25 -5.69
CA GLU A 13 15.08 -1.63 -6.53
C GLU A 13 15.93 -2.75 -5.91
N GLU A 14 15.79 -3.01 -4.60
CA GLU A 14 16.51 -4.08 -3.88
C GLU A 14 15.88 -5.47 -4.04
N ILE A 15 14.69 -5.60 -4.65
CA ILE A 15 14.03 -6.89 -4.93
C ILE A 15 14.14 -7.27 -6.40
N GLY A 16 14.26 -8.57 -6.69
CA GLY A 16 14.41 -9.10 -8.04
C GLY A 16 13.18 -8.87 -8.93
N GLY A 17 13.41 -8.82 -10.25
CA GLY A 17 12.39 -8.45 -11.24
C GLY A 17 11.12 -9.33 -11.20
N GLU A 18 11.27 -10.62 -10.87
CA GLU A 18 10.13 -11.54 -10.75
C GLU A 18 9.18 -11.14 -9.61
N ARG A 19 9.70 -10.78 -8.44
CA ARG A 19 8.87 -10.29 -7.32
C ARG A 19 8.43 -8.85 -7.50
N ARG A 20 9.28 -8.02 -8.10
CA ARG A 20 8.99 -6.61 -8.38
C ARG A 20 7.82 -6.44 -9.35
N GLY A 21 7.80 -7.24 -10.41
CA GLY A 21 6.75 -7.22 -11.43
C GLY A 21 5.58 -8.18 -11.17
N GLY A 22 5.80 -9.27 -10.41
CA GLY A 22 4.78 -10.27 -10.14
C GLY A 22 3.84 -9.95 -8.97
N TYR A 23 4.13 -8.90 -8.19
CA TYR A 23 3.32 -8.47 -7.06
C TYR A 23 3.08 -6.96 -7.08
N THR A 24 1.93 -6.54 -6.58
CA THR A 24 1.60 -5.13 -6.41
C THR A 24 2.09 -4.63 -5.05
N TRP A 25 3.16 -3.84 -5.07
CA TRP A 25 3.79 -3.29 -3.86
C TRP A 25 3.21 -1.95 -3.41
N TYR A 26 2.58 -1.23 -4.34
CA TYR A 26 1.94 0.07 -4.09
C TYR A 26 0.52 0.06 -4.63
N GLY A 27 -0.38 0.80 -3.99
CA GLY A 27 -1.75 0.92 -4.44
C GLY A 27 -2.51 2.01 -3.70
N THR A 28 -3.69 2.34 -4.21
CA THR A 28 -4.59 3.36 -3.65
C THR A 28 -5.69 2.74 -2.78
N TRP A 29 -5.41 1.60 -2.13
CA TRP A 29 -6.43 0.81 -1.43
C TRP A 29 -7.15 1.55 -0.31
N GLY A 30 -6.51 2.56 0.29
CA GLY A 30 -7.13 3.41 1.31
C GLY A 30 -8.15 4.43 0.78
N ALA A 31 -8.24 4.64 -0.54
CA ALA A 31 -9.07 5.70 -1.13
C ALA A 31 -10.56 5.53 -0.81
N THR A 32 -11.07 4.30 -0.84
CA THR A 32 -12.48 4.03 -0.51
C THR A 32 -12.80 4.40 0.94
N VAL A 33 -11.96 3.95 1.88
CA VAL A 33 -12.12 4.27 3.31
C VAL A 33 -12.03 5.78 3.55
N LEU A 34 -11.10 6.47 2.91
CA LEU A 34 -10.99 7.92 3.01
C LEU A 34 -12.25 8.64 2.49
N ASN A 35 -12.79 8.18 1.35
CA ASN A 35 -14.00 8.73 0.76
C ASN A 35 -15.24 8.48 1.64
N ASP A 36 -15.34 7.30 2.25
CA ASP A 36 -16.42 6.95 3.15
C ASP A 36 -16.33 7.74 4.45
N TYR A 37 -15.11 7.91 4.98
CA TYR A 37 -14.85 8.75 6.15
C TYR A 37 -15.27 10.21 5.92
N ALA A 38 -15.02 10.75 4.73
CA ALA A 38 -15.45 12.12 4.39
C ALA A 38 -16.98 12.31 4.42
N LYS A 39 -17.75 11.25 4.22
CA LYS A 39 -19.23 11.25 4.23
C LYS A 39 -19.83 10.87 5.58
N TRP A 40 -18.99 10.51 6.56
CA TRP A 40 -19.46 9.95 7.82
C TRP A 40 -20.25 11.00 8.64
N PRO A 41 -21.54 10.76 8.94
CA PRO A 41 -22.46 11.80 9.44
C PRO A 41 -22.17 12.27 10.88
N PHE A 42 -21.31 11.56 11.62
CA PHE A 42 -20.90 11.91 12.98
C PHE A 42 -19.56 12.66 13.04
N ARG A 43 -19.03 13.07 11.89
CA ARG A 43 -17.83 13.91 11.88
C ARG A 43 -18.24 15.32 12.33
N ASP A 44 -17.96 15.65 13.58
CA ASP A 44 -17.92 17.04 14.02
C ASP A 44 -16.96 17.79 13.10
N LYS A 45 -17.50 18.78 12.38
CA LYS A 45 -16.68 19.71 11.62
C LYS A 45 -16.08 20.66 12.65
N GLN A 46 -14.82 20.41 13.04
CA GLN A 46 -13.99 21.43 13.69
C GLN A 46 -13.90 22.67 12.81
#